data_AF-A0A9W8I9T4-F1
#
_entry.id   AF-A0A9W8I9T4-F1
#
_cell.length_a   1.000
_cell.length_b   1.000
_cell.length_c   1.000
_cell.angle_alpha   90.00
_cell.angle_beta   90.00
_cell.angle_gamma   90.00
#
_symmetry.space_group_name_H-M   'P 1'
#
loop_
_entity.id
_entity.type
_entity.pdbx_description
1 polymer ?
#
loop_
_entity_poly.entity_id
_entity_poly.type
_entity_poly.pdbx_seq_one_letter_code
_entity_poly.pdbx_strand_id
1 'polypeptide(L)'
;MKGFKTFLKTLAGNAAVLSNRTDYKGNLTLVLGNESADLDSVVSSISLAYLLGSSLPKTQPPIPVINTNRADISLRPDCQALLQSVLPPAASLGDLTFIDDIDFTQLLKIYGSRLHIWLVDHNAPASRQQELEPFVEGIVDHHVDENRSLDAKWRQIEM
;
A
#
# COMPACT_ATOMS: atom_id res chain seq x y z
N MET A 1 14.74 9.10 -9.97
CA MET A 1 14.14 8.36 -8.84
C MET A 1 14.69 8.94 -7.54
N LYS A 2 13.86 9.18 -6.51
CA LYS A 2 14.39 9.47 -5.16
C LYS A 2 15.13 8.21 -4.69
N GLY A 3 16.17 8.32 -3.87
CA GLY A 3 16.76 7.12 -3.26
C GLY A 3 15.76 6.46 -2.31
N PHE A 4 15.83 5.13 -2.14
CA PHE A 4 14.93 4.37 -1.27
C PHE A 4 14.85 4.95 0.15
N LYS A 5 15.99 5.30 0.76
CA LYS A 5 16.03 5.96 2.08
C LYS A 5 15.30 7.31 2.10
N THR A 6 15.31 8.05 1.00
CA THR A 6 14.57 9.32 0.88
C THR A 6 13.08 9.07 0.74
N PHE A 7 12.67 8.00 0.06
CA PHE A 7 11.28 7.57 -0.02
C PHE A 7 10.74 7.15 1.35
N LEU A 8 11.50 6.37 2.14
CA LEU A 8 11.07 6.00 3.50
C LEU A 8 10.78 7.21 4.40
N LYS A 9 11.54 8.31 4.24
CA LYS A 9 11.27 9.57 4.97
C LYS A 9 9.95 10.23 4.61
N THR A 10 9.39 9.95 3.41
CA THR A 10 8.12 10.56 3.00
C THR A 10 6.90 9.85 3.56
N LEU A 11 7.06 8.63 4.10
CA LEU A 11 5.95 7.83 4.64
C LEU A 11 5.24 8.52 5.81
N ALA A 12 5.97 9.28 6.63
CA ALA A 12 5.42 10.09 7.72
C ALA A 12 4.34 11.10 7.26
N GLY A 13 4.38 11.50 5.97
CA GLY A 13 3.38 12.41 5.39
C GLY A 13 2.10 11.71 4.91
N ASN A 14 2.06 10.37 4.86
CA ASN A 14 0.94 9.62 4.29
C ASN A 14 -0.36 9.87 5.08
N ALA A 15 -0.29 9.92 6.41
CA ALA A 15 -1.46 10.19 7.26
C ALA A 15 -2.14 11.52 6.90
N ALA A 16 -1.37 12.56 6.60
CA ALA A 16 -1.91 13.86 6.16
C ALA A 16 -2.57 13.78 4.77
N VAL A 17 -2.07 12.91 3.87
CA VAL A 17 -2.68 12.68 2.55
C VAL A 17 -4.01 11.93 2.68
N LEU A 18 -4.07 10.94 3.57
CA LEU A 18 -5.24 10.10 3.78
C LEU A 18 -6.36 10.83 4.55
N SER A 19 -6.00 11.65 5.54
CA SER A 19 -6.97 12.26 6.45
C SER A 19 -7.67 13.51 5.92
N ASN A 20 -7.09 14.27 4.98
CA ASN A 20 -7.61 15.63 4.79
C ASN A 20 -7.32 16.29 3.44
N ARG A 21 -8.02 15.86 2.38
CA ARG A 21 -8.03 16.62 1.12
C ARG A 21 -9.35 16.50 0.35
N THR A 22 -10.34 17.32 0.69
CA THR A 22 -11.46 17.59 -0.24
C THR A 22 -11.00 18.40 -1.47
N ASP A 23 -9.79 18.98 -1.43
CA ASP A 23 -9.18 19.81 -2.46
C ASP A 23 -8.15 19.09 -3.35
N TYR A 24 -7.75 17.86 -3.01
CA TYR A 24 -6.76 17.12 -3.79
C TYR A 24 -7.39 16.59 -5.08
N LYS A 25 -6.95 17.17 -6.21
CA LYS A 25 -7.41 16.82 -7.55
C LYS A 25 -6.60 15.72 -8.23
N GLY A 26 -5.58 15.19 -7.55
CA GLY A 26 -4.73 14.13 -8.09
C GLY A 26 -5.30 12.73 -7.94
N ASN A 27 -4.57 11.74 -8.45
CA ASN A 27 -4.86 10.33 -8.21
C ASN A 27 -4.28 9.91 -6.85
N LEU A 28 -4.91 8.93 -6.21
CA LEU A 28 -4.40 8.26 -5.03
C LEU A 28 -4.12 6.81 -5.39
N THR A 29 -2.89 6.38 -5.16
CA THR A 29 -2.46 4.99 -5.37
C THR A 29 -2.12 4.36 -4.03
N LEU A 30 -2.81 3.28 -3.67
CA LEU A 30 -2.49 2.46 -2.51
C LEU A 30 -1.89 1.13 -2.98
N VAL A 31 -0.88 0.66 -2.26
CA VAL A 31 -0.25 -0.65 -2.49
C VAL A 31 -0.45 -1.52 -1.26
N LEU A 32 -1.21 -2.60 -1.38
CA LEU A 32 -1.60 -3.46 -0.26
C LEU A 32 -0.98 -4.84 -0.40
N GLY A 33 -0.30 -5.28 0.66
CA GLY A 33 -0.01 -6.70 0.88
C GLY A 33 -1.25 -7.47 1.37
N ASN A 34 -1.12 -8.79 1.53
CA ASN A 34 -2.21 -9.63 2.05
C ASN A 34 -2.48 -9.34 3.54
N GLU A 35 -3.63 -9.79 4.03
CA GLU A 35 -4.07 -9.58 5.42
C GLU A 35 -3.24 -10.34 6.45
N SER A 36 -2.49 -11.35 5.98
CA SER A 36 -1.52 -12.03 6.82
C SER A 36 -0.42 -11.08 7.22
N ALA A 37 -0.09 -10.04 6.45
CA ALA A 37 0.93 -9.01 6.69
C ALA A 37 2.27 -9.58 7.18
N ASP A 38 2.66 -10.72 6.64
CA ASP A 38 3.98 -11.30 6.84
C ASP A 38 5.07 -10.47 6.15
N LEU A 39 6.31 -10.96 6.22
CA LEU A 39 7.45 -10.22 5.72
C LEU A 39 7.37 -9.95 4.21
N ASP A 40 6.85 -10.89 3.42
CA ASP A 40 6.73 -10.72 1.98
C ASP A 40 5.73 -9.59 1.68
N SER A 41 4.51 -9.68 2.19
CA SER A 41 3.48 -8.65 2.05
C SER A 41 3.95 -7.24 2.47
N VAL A 42 4.67 -7.13 3.60
CA VAL A 42 5.18 -5.84 4.09
C VAL A 42 6.29 -5.30 3.19
N VAL A 43 7.26 -6.13 2.81
CA VAL A 43 8.40 -5.70 1.99
C VAL A 43 7.96 -5.40 0.57
N SER A 44 7.12 -6.26 -0.01
CA SER A 44 6.60 -6.14 -1.37
C SER A 44 5.75 -4.88 -1.53
N SER A 45 4.90 -4.54 -0.55
CA SER A 45 4.07 -3.32 -0.64
C SER A 45 4.92 -2.04 -0.62
N ILE A 46 5.88 -1.95 0.31
CA ILE A 46 6.81 -0.82 0.41
C ILE A 46 7.69 -0.71 -0.84
N SER A 47 8.21 -1.83 -1.33
CA SER A 47 9.12 -1.88 -2.48
C SER A 47 8.40 -1.50 -3.77
N LEU A 48 7.19 -2.03 -3.99
CA LEU A 48 6.42 -1.67 -5.18
C LEU A 48 5.95 -0.22 -5.13
N ALA A 49 5.51 0.31 -3.98
CA ALA A 49 5.18 1.72 -3.83
C ALA A 49 6.36 2.64 -4.18
N TYR A 50 7.57 2.26 -3.77
CA TYR A 50 8.80 2.97 -4.14
C TYR A 50 9.05 2.95 -5.66
N LEU A 51 8.92 1.78 -6.29
CA LEU A 51 9.13 1.61 -7.73
C LEU A 51 8.09 2.39 -8.55
N LEU A 52 6.82 2.29 -8.21
CA LEU A 52 5.74 3.04 -8.84
C LEU A 52 5.93 4.56 -8.70
N GLY A 53 6.44 5.01 -7.55
CA GLY A 53 6.76 6.43 -7.31
C GLY A 53 7.83 7.01 -8.25
N SER A 54 8.55 6.18 -9.01
CA SER A 54 9.48 6.63 -10.05
C SER A 54 8.77 7.01 -11.37
N SER A 55 7.62 6.41 -11.64
CA SER A 55 6.83 6.58 -12.87
C SER A 55 5.66 7.55 -12.67
N LEU A 56 5.24 7.79 -11.43
CA LEU A 56 4.13 8.68 -11.09
C LEU A 56 4.56 10.12 -10.80
N PRO A 57 3.65 11.11 -10.93
CA PRO A 57 3.94 12.49 -10.55
C PRO A 57 4.40 12.59 -9.10
N LYS A 58 5.43 13.42 -8.83
CA LYS A 58 5.96 13.62 -7.47
C LYS A 58 4.93 14.12 -6.46
N THR A 59 3.84 14.71 -6.95
CA THR A 59 2.70 15.20 -6.15
C THR A 59 1.71 14.12 -5.77
N GLN A 60 1.86 12.90 -6.31
CA GLN A 60 0.96 11.76 -6.14
C GLN A 60 1.75 10.47 -5.81
N PRO A 61 2.57 10.47 -4.74
CA PRO A 61 3.36 9.29 -4.39
C PRO A 61 2.43 8.13 -3.96
N PRO A 62 2.70 6.89 -4.41
CA PRO A 62 2.02 5.71 -3.88
C PRO A 62 2.22 5.56 -2.38
N ILE A 63 1.16 5.12 -1.70
CA ILE A 63 1.16 4.86 -0.27
C ILE A 63 1.19 3.33 -0.07
N PRO A 64 2.29 2.76 0.46
CA PRO A 64 2.28 1.38 0.90
C PRO A 64 1.43 1.24 2.16
N VAL A 65 0.60 0.22 2.21
CA VAL A 65 -0.30 -0.07 3.33
C VAL A 65 0.03 -1.44 3.89
N ILE A 66 0.36 -1.48 5.18
CA ILE A 66 0.49 -2.72 5.94
C ILE A 66 -0.91 -3.20 6.29
N ASN A 67 -1.34 -4.31 5.70
CA ASN A 67 -2.73 -4.80 5.76
C ASN A 67 -3.06 -5.53 7.07
N THR A 68 -2.59 -5.00 8.20
CA THR A 68 -2.93 -5.43 9.56
C THR A 68 -3.14 -4.20 10.42
N ASN A 69 -3.77 -4.34 11.60
CA ASN A 69 -3.95 -3.20 12.48
C ASN A 69 -2.59 -2.77 13.02
N ARG A 70 -2.42 -1.47 13.30
CA ARG A 70 -1.18 -0.91 13.84
C ARG A 70 -0.74 -1.60 15.13
N ALA A 71 -1.68 -1.98 16.00
CA ALA A 71 -1.39 -2.69 17.25
C ALA A 71 -0.77 -4.08 17.01
N ASP A 72 -1.08 -4.71 15.87
CA ASP A 72 -0.71 -6.10 15.56
C ASP A 72 0.67 -6.21 14.93
N ILE A 73 1.33 -5.10 14.56
CA ILE A 73 2.72 -5.14 14.08
C ILE A 73 3.68 -5.72 15.13
N SER A 74 3.32 -5.56 16.41
CA SER A 74 4.05 -6.10 17.55
C SER A 74 4.16 -7.63 17.52
N LEU A 75 3.21 -8.29 16.86
CA LEU A 75 3.15 -9.75 16.70
C LEU A 75 4.09 -10.27 15.60
N ARG A 76 4.78 -9.37 14.89
CA ARG A 76 5.62 -9.63 13.71
C ARG A 76 7.05 -9.19 13.97
N PRO A 77 7.79 -9.88 14.85
CA PRO A 77 9.10 -9.44 15.31
C PRO A 77 10.15 -9.39 14.18
N ASP A 78 10.02 -10.27 13.19
CA ASP A 78 10.82 -10.29 11.96
C ASP A 78 10.61 -9.02 11.12
N CYS A 79 9.35 -8.65 10.86
CA CYS A 79 8.99 -7.43 10.16
C CYS A 79 9.50 -6.20 10.90
N GLN A 80 9.30 -6.14 12.22
CA GLN A 80 9.79 -5.03 13.05
C GLN A 80 11.31 -4.91 13.00
N ALA A 81 12.03 -6.03 13.17
CA ALA A 81 13.48 -6.04 13.16
C ALA A 81 14.03 -5.55 11.81
N LEU A 82 13.47 -6.04 10.69
CA LEU A 82 13.86 -5.58 9.36
C LEU A 82 13.57 -4.08 9.18
N LEU A 83 12.33 -3.65 9.45
CA LEU A 83 11.91 -2.26 9.26
C LEU A 83 12.76 -1.31 10.10
N GLN A 84 13.03 -1.63 11.36
CA GLN A 84 13.90 -0.83 12.23
C GLN A 84 15.35 -0.76 11.70
N SER A 85 15.84 -1.82 11.03
CA SER A 85 17.19 -1.83 10.46
C SER A 85 17.33 -0.98 9.19
N VAL A 86 16.24 -0.77 8.44
CA VAL A 86 16.26 -0.04 7.15
C VAL A 86 15.69 1.36 7.22
N LEU A 87 14.81 1.64 8.20
CA LEU A 87 14.23 2.96 8.40
C LEU A 87 15.34 3.97 8.77
N PRO A 88 15.31 5.19 8.20
CA PRO A 88 16.25 6.23 8.56
C PRO A 88 16.02 6.68 10.02
N PRO A 89 17.04 7.22 10.72
CA PRO A 89 16.92 7.60 12.14
C PRO A 89 15.81 8.60 12.48
N ALA A 90 15.33 9.36 11.48
CA ALA A 90 14.23 10.32 11.62
C ALA A 90 12.84 9.72 11.35
N ALA A 91 12.77 8.42 11.03
CA ALA A 91 11.54 7.69 10.81
C ALA A 91 11.40 6.56 11.83
N SER A 92 10.17 6.12 12.03
CA SER A 92 9.76 5.11 12.99
C SER A 92 8.72 4.18 12.38
N LEU A 93 8.42 3.07 13.06
CA LEU A 93 7.27 2.23 12.69
C LEU A 93 5.95 3.00 12.74
N GLY A 94 5.89 4.09 13.52
CA GLY A 94 4.76 5.01 13.58
C GLY A 94 4.45 5.70 12.25
N ASP A 95 5.47 5.91 11.41
CA ASP A 95 5.34 6.60 10.13
C ASP A 95 4.80 5.71 9.00
N LEU A 96 4.64 4.41 9.26
CA LEU A 96 4.04 3.47 8.33
C LEU A 96 2.53 3.63 8.34
N THR A 97 1.90 3.33 7.21
CA THR A 97 0.44 3.33 7.05
C THR A 97 -0.09 1.93 7.26
N PHE A 98 -1.02 1.78 8.19
CA PHE A 98 -1.72 0.55 8.52
C PHE A 98 -3.16 0.61 8.05
N ILE A 99 -3.81 -0.55 8.00
CA ILE A 99 -5.16 -0.64 7.47
C ILE A 99 -6.19 0.15 8.30
N ASP A 100 -5.97 0.22 9.61
CA ASP A 100 -6.80 0.95 10.57
C ASP A 100 -6.55 2.47 10.58
N ASP A 101 -5.55 2.95 9.82
CA ASP A 101 -5.39 4.39 9.56
C ASP A 101 -6.29 4.88 8.42
N ILE A 102 -6.98 3.97 7.71
CA ILE A 102 -7.69 4.25 6.45
C ILE A 102 -9.20 4.07 6.62
N ASP A 103 -9.96 5.15 6.43
CA ASP A 103 -11.41 5.06 6.20
C ASP A 103 -11.68 4.89 4.69
N PHE A 104 -11.82 3.63 4.25
CA PHE A 104 -12.11 3.33 2.84
C PHE A 104 -13.44 3.91 2.37
N THR A 105 -14.44 4.02 3.25
CA THR A 105 -15.72 4.64 2.88
C THR A 105 -15.52 6.11 2.54
N GLN A 106 -14.73 6.83 3.33
CA GLN A 106 -14.37 8.22 3.07
C GLN A 106 -13.49 8.35 1.83
N LEU A 107 -12.47 7.50 1.66
CA LEU A 107 -11.59 7.53 0.49
C LEU A 107 -12.38 7.33 -0.81
N LEU A 108 -13.27 6.34 -0.86
CA LEU A 108 -14.09 6.07 -2.03
C LEU A 108 -14.98 7.27 -2.40
N LYS A 109 -15.54 7.97 -1.41
CA LYS A 109 -16.33 9.19 -1.62
C LYS A 109 -15.49 10.34 -2.19
N ILE A 110 -14.26 10.52 -1.72
CA ILE A 110 -13.39 11.63 -2.12
C ILE A 110 -12.78 11.36 -3.50
N TYR A 111 -12.21 10.18 -3.69
CA TYR A 111 -11.38 9.87 -4.85
C TYR A 111 -12.19 9.26 -6.00
N GLY A 112 -13.19 8.42 -5.71
CA GLY A 112 -13.96 7.72 -6.73
C GLY A 112 -13.03 7.02 -7.74
N SER A 113 -13.22 7.28 -9.03
CA SER A 113 -12.41 6.72 -10.12
C SER A 113 -10.93 7.16 -10.14
N ARG A 114 -10.52 8.06 -9.24
CA ARG A 114 -9.11 8.47 -9.05
C ARG A 114 -8.41 7.66 -7.97
N LEU A 115 -9.09 6.68 -7.38
CA LEU A 115 -8.47 5.69 -6.50
C LEU A 115 -7.92 4.55 -7.35
N HIS A 116 -6.68 4.19 -7.09
CA HIS A 116 -5.95 3.13 -7.77
C HIS A 116 -5.38 2.18 -6.73
N ILE A 117 -5.66 0.89 -6.87
CA ILE A 117 -5.23 -0.15 -5.93
C ILE A 117 -4.24 -1.07 -6.63
N TRP A 118 -3.13 -1.32 -5.95
CA TRP A 118 -2.16 -2.35 -6.32
C TRP A 118 -2.16 -3.42 -5.23
N LEU A 119 -2.26 -4.67 -5.65
CA LEU A 119 -2.18 -5.84 -4.79
C LEU A 119 -0.81 -6.49 -4.96
N VAL A 120 -0.18 -6.84 -3.85
CA VAL A 120 1.03 -7.65 -3.82
C VAL A 120 0.84 -8.82 -2.87
N ASP A 121 1.45 -9.96 -3.20
CA ASP A 121 1.43 -11.15 -2.34
C ASP A 121 -0.01 -11.70 -2.07
N HIS A 122 -0.95 -11.28 -2.94
CA HIS A 122 -2.29 -11.85 -3.16
C HIS A 122 -2.88 -11.26 -4.45
N ASN A 123 -3.90 -11.92 -5.00
CA ASN A 123 -4.54 -11.52 -6.26
C ASN A 123 -6.02 -11.17 -6.16
N ALA A 124 -6.57 -11.12 -4.94
CA ALA A 124 -7.91 -10.63 -4.66
C ALA A 124 -7.96 -9.83 -3.35
N PRO A 125 -8.72 -8.71 -3.27
CA PRO A 125 -8.91 -8.02 -2.01
C PRO A 125 -9.50 -8.95 -0.95
N ALA A 126 -9.07 -8.77 0.30
CA ALA A 126 -9.58 -9.55 1.42
C ALA A 126 -11.11 -9.41 1.55
N SER A 127 -11.76 -10.37 2.20
CA SER A 127 -13.22 -10.41 2.33
C SER A 127 -13.83 -9.11 2.90
N ARG A 128 -13.10 -8.41 3.77
CA ARG A 128 -13.51 -7.13 4.38
C ARG A 128 -13.16 -5.87 3.55
N GLN A 129 -12.63 -6.07 2.35
CA GLN A 129 -12.08 -5.03 1.45
C GLN A 129 -12.60 -5.21 0.02
N GLN A 130 -13.69 -5.97 -0.18
CA GLN A 130 -14.21 -6.26 -1.51
C GLN A 130 -14.62 -5.00 -2.28
N GLU A 131 -14.98 -3.92 -1.57
CA GLU A 131 -15.26 -2.61 -2.16
C GLU A 131 -14.06 -2.00 -2.92
N LEU A 132 -12.84 -2.51 -2.70
CA LEU A 132 -11.63 -2.09 -3.41
C LEU A 132 -11.46 -2.77 -4.77
N GLU A 133 -12.12 -3.91 -5.02
CA GLU A 133 -11.93 -4.71 -6.23
C GLU A 133 -12.10 -3.91 -7.54
N PRO A 134 -13.12 -3.03 -7.68
CA PRO A 134 -13.29 -2.23 -8.90
C PRO A 134 -12.18 -1.20 -9.16
N PHE A 135 -11.30 -0.98 -8.18
CA PHE A 135 -10.20 -0.01 -8.25
C PHE A 135 -8.84 -0.68 -8.40
N VAL A 136 -8.80 -2.02 -8.47
CA VAL A 136 -7.57 -2.79 -8.67
C VAL A 136 -7.04 -2.53 -10.08
N GLU A 137 -5.90 -1.85 -10.14
CA GLU A 137 -5.20 -1.53 -11.38
C GLU A 137 -4.00 -2.45 -11.63
N GLY A 138 -3.41 -3.00 -10.56
CA GLY A 138 -2.22 -3.84 -10.65
C GLY A 138 -2.17 -4.96 -9.62
N ILE A 139 -1.63 -6.10 -10.03
CA ILE A 139 -1.45 -7.32 -9.22
C ILE A 139 -0.05 -7.89 -9.50
N VAL A 140 0.69 -8.17 -8.43
CA VAL A 140 1.95 -8.93 -8.45
C VAL A 140 1.88 -9.98 -7.36
N ASP A 141 1.67 -11.23 -7.74
CA ASP A 141 1.40 -12.30 -6.78
C ASP A 141 2.05 -13.62 -7.21
N HIS A 142 2.25 -14.51 -6.26
CA HIS A 142 2.81 -15.85 -6.47
C HIS A 142 1.92 -16.98 -5.92
N HIS A 143 0.72 -16.65 -5.44
CA HIS A 143 -0.27 -17.62 -5.03
C HIS A 143 -1.10 -18.14 -6.21
N VAL A 144 -1.96 -19.11 -5.92
CA VAL A 144 -2.94 -19.61 -6.89
C VAL A 144 -3.86 -18.48 -7.33
N ASP A 145 -4.03 -18.35 -8.64
CA ASP A 145 -4.89 -17.35 -9.25
C ASP A 145 -6.37 -17.58 -8.91
N GLU A 146 -6.99 -16.63 -8.21
CA GLU A 146 -8.42 -16.63 -7.84
C GLU A 146 -9.35 -16.20 -8.99
N ASN A 147 -8.80 -15.83 -10.15
CA ASN A 147 -9.51 -15.34 -11.35
C ASN A 147 -10.35 -14.09 -11.08
N ARG A 148 -9.85 -13.20 -10.21
CA ARG A 148 -10.45 -11.90 -9.87
C ARG A 148 -9.68 -10.74 -10.50
N SER A 149 -10.31 -9.55 -10.49
CA SER A 149 -9.77 -8.31 -11.07
C SER A 149 -9.16 -8.50 -12.46
N LEU A 150 -9.89 -9.17 -13.35
CA LEU A 150 -9.39 -9.57 -14.68
C LEU A 150 -9.09 -8.38 -15.61
N ASP A 151 -9.60 -7.20 -15.27
CA ASP A 151 -9.38 -5.93 -15.94
C ASP A 151 -8.19 -5.14 -15.38
N ALA A 152 -7.49 -5.66 -14.38
CA ALA A 152 -6.24 -5.09 -13.88
C ALA A 152 -5.23 -4.93 -15.02
N LYS A 153 -4.72 -3.71 -15.21
CA LYS A 153 -3.83 -3.36 -16.33
C LYS A 153 -2.49 -4.06 -16.24
N TRP A 154 -2.02 -4.30 -15.01
CA TRP A 154 -0.83 -5.07 -14.73
C TRP A 154 -1.23 -6.30 -13.92
N ARG A 155 -1.10 -7.50 -14.47
CA ARG A 155 -1.52 -8.72 -13.79
C ARG A 155 -0.45 -9.80 -13.97
N GLN A 156 0.46 -9.86 -13.01
CA GLN A 156 1.53 -10.86 -12.97
C GLN A 156 1.25 -11.80 -11.80
N ILE A 157 0.86 -13.03 -12.12
CA ILE A 157 0.61 -14.10 -11.16
C ILE A 157 1.42 -15.30 -11.61
N GLU A 158 2.48 -15.62 -10.87
CA GLU A 158 3.44 -16.67 -11.22
C GLU A 158 3.70 -17.56 -10.01
N MET A 159 3.34 -18.84 -10.13
CA MET A 159 3.46 -19.86 -9.08
C MET A 159 4.78 -20.62 -9.16
#